data_AF-H0WVQ3-F1
#
_entry.id   AF-H0WVQ3-F1
#
_cell.length_a   1.000
_cell.length_b   1.000
_cell.length_c   1.000
_cell.angle_alpha   90.00
_cell.angle_beta   90.00
_cell.angle_gamma   90.00
#
_symmetry.space_group_name_H-M   'P 1'
#
loop_
_entity.id
_entity.type
_entity.pdbx_description
1 polymer ?
#
loop_
_entity_poly.entity_id
_entity_poly.type
_entity_poly.pdbx_seq_one_letter_code
_entity_poly.pdbx_strand_id
1 'polypeptide(L)'
;MNNLFVQSNLKNADILSTIGYDSIIQHLNNGRKNCKEFEDFLKERAAIEEKYGKDLLSLSRKKPCGQSELNTLKRALEVFKQQLDSVAQSHIQLAQTLREEARKMEEFREKQKLQRKKTELIMDAIHKQKSLQFKKTMDAKKNYEQKCRDKDEAEQAVNRSANLVNPRQQEKLFVKLATSKAAVEDSDRSYMQHINALDKVREEWQSEHIKACEVFEVQECERINFFRNALWLHMNQLSQQCVTSDEMYENVRKSLEMCSIEKDVEYFVNQRKTGQTPPAPIMYENFYCPQRSAAPLGKVAAPNLARRGPLPIPKSLPEDPGYATIGDYSLLYQ
;
A
#
# COMPACT_ATOMS: atom_id res chain seq x y z
N MET A 1 18.82 -19.89 -7.99
CA MET A 1 17.99 -20.22 -6.82
C MET A 1 17.78 -21.72 -6.84
N ASN A 2 18.12 -22.43 -5.76
CA ASN A 2 18.01 -23.88 -5.70
C ASN A 2 16.52 -24.27 -5.61
N ASN A 3 15.97 -24.82 -6.70
CA ASN A 3 14.58 -25.31 -6.92
C ASN A 3 14.06 -26.39 -5.93
N LEU A 4 14.68 -26.56 -4.76
CA LEU A 4 14.62 -27.82 -4.01
C LEU A 4 13.72 -27.80 -2.77
N PHE A 5 13.33 -26.64 -2.24
CA PHE A 5 12.72 -26.59 -0.89
C PHE A 5 11.22 -26.95 -0.87
N VAL A 6 10.44 -26.46 -1.84
CA VAL A 6 8.99 -26.76 -1.94
C VAL A 6 8.74 -28.12 -2.61
N GLN A 7 9.56 -28.49 -3.60
CA GLN A 7 9.37 -29.71 -4.40
C GLN A 7 9.65 -31.02 -3.66
N SER A 8 10.45 -30.99 -2.59
CA SER A 8 10.87 -32.20 -1.85
C SER A 8 10.05 -32.49 -0.58
N ASN A 9 9.52 -31.46 0.09
CA ASN A 9 9.01 -31.58 1.46
C ASN A 9 7.48 -31.57 1.60
N LEU A 10 6.72 -31.39 0.50
CA LEU A 10 5.25 -31.33 0.52
C LEU A 10 4.60 -32.51 -0.24
N LYS A 11 5.35 -33.59 -0.47
CA LYS A 11 4.83 -34.83 -1.06
C LYS A 11 4.32 -35.76 0.05
N ASN A 12 3.21 -36.44 -0.20
CA ASN A 12 2.65 -37.47 0.68
C ASN A 12 2.69 -38.83 -0.04
N ALA A 13 2.93 -39.91 0.71
CA ALA A 13 2.94 -41.27 0.20
C ALA A 13 1.54 -41.76 -0.21
N ASP A 14 0.48 -41.18 0.35
CA ASP A 14 -0.89 -41.45 -0.07
C ASP A 14 -1.18 -40.82 -1.44
N ILE A 15 -1.48 -41.65 -2.44
CA ILE A 15 -1.81 -41.25 -3.80
C ILE A 15 -3.01 -40.29 -3.87
N LEU A 16 -3.91 -40.30 -2.90
CA LEU A 16 -5.07 -39.41 -2.87
C LEU A 16 -4.84 -38.13 -2.07
N SER A 17 -3.76 -38.04 -1.28
CA SER A 17 -3.52 -36.88 -0.43
C SER A 17 -3.26 -35.61 -1.25
N THR A 18 -3.91 -34.51 -0.84
CA THR A 18 -3.72 -33.15 -1.37
C THR A 18 -3.12 -32.19 -0.34
N ILE A 19 -2.82 -32.65 0.88
CA ILE A 19 -2.41 -31.81 2.02
C ILE A 19 -1.29 -30.82 1.68
N GLY A 20 -0.25 -31.27 0.97
CA GLY A 20 0.86 -30.41 0.57
C GLY A 20 0.44 -29.31 -0.41
N TYR A 21 -0.38 -29.65 -1.39
CA TYR A 21 -0.98 -28.69 -2.32
C TYR A 21 -1.88 -27.69 -1.58
N ASP A 22 -2.77 -28.18 -0.71
CA ASP A 22 -3.70 -27.34 0.06
C ASP A 22 -2.95 -26.37 0.97
N SER A 23 -1.84 -26.80 1.58
CA SER A 23 -0.97 -25.96 2.40
C SER A 23 -0.34 -24.81 1.58
N ILE A 24 0.13 -25.09 0.35
CA ILE A 24 0.67 -24.05 -0.55
C ILE A 24 -0.43 -23.06 -0.92
N ILE A 25 -1.61 -23.53 -1.30
CA ILE A 25 -2.73 -22.65 -1.67
C ILE A 25 -3.16 -21.78 -0.48
N GLN A 26 -3.21 -22.34 0.73
CA GLN A 26 -3.48 -21.57 1.94
C GLN A 26 -2.42 -20.47 2.16
N HIS A 27 -1.14 -20.79 2.03
CA HIS A 27 -0.04 -19.82 2.16
C HIS A 27 -0.17 -18.67 1.14
N LEU A 28 -0.42 -18.98 -0.13
CA LEU A 28 -0.61 -17.97 -1.17
C LEU A 28 -1.86 -17.10 -0.93
N ASN A 29 -2.94 -17.67 -0.40
CA ASN A 29 -4.13 -16.92 -0.04
C ASN A 29 -3.88 -15.98 1.15
N ASN A 30 -3.11 -16.42 2.14
CA ASN A 30 -2.66 -15.57 3.24
C ASN A 30 -1.78 -14.42 2.71
N GLY A 31 -0.83 -14.73 1.80
CA GLY A 31 -0.01 -13.71 1.13
C GLY A 31 -0.87 -12.65 0.42
N ARG A 32 -1.93 -13.08 -0.29
CA ARG A 32 -2.90 -12.17 -0.93
C ARG A 32 -3.63 -11.29 0.09
N LYS A 33 -4.03 -11.86 1.23
CA LYS A 33 -4.69 -11.13 2.31
C LYS A 33 -3.77 -10.04 2.87
N ASN A 34 -2.50 -10.37 3.11
CA ASN A 34 -1.50 -9.41 3.60
C ASN A 34 -1.30 -8.23 2.63
N CYS A 35 -1.32 -8.49 1.30
CA CYS A 35 -1.30 -7.40 0.30
C CYS A 35 -2.53 -6.48 0.39
N LYS A 36 -3.72 -7.02 0.72
CA LYS A 36 -4.92 -6.20 0.93
C LYS A 36 -4.82 -5.38 2.22
N GLU A 37 -4.36 -5.99 3.31
CA GLU A 37 -4.14 -5.30 4.58
C GLU A 37 -3.15 -4.13 4.43
N PHE A 38 -2.07 -4.31 3.67
CA PHE A 38 -1.11 -3.24 3.39
C PHE A 38 -1.67 -2.14 2.46
N GLU A 39 -2.44 -2.51 1.44
CA GLU A 39 -3.16 -1.54 0.61
C GLU A 39 -4.06 -0.63 1.46
N ASP A 40 -4.87 -1.23 2.35
CA ASP A 40 -5.77 -0.48 3.23
C ASP A 40 -4.99 0.43 4.19
N PHE A 41 -3.89 -0.07 4.75
CA PHE A 41 -2.99 0.72 5.58
C PHE A 41 -2.47 1.97 4.86
N LEU A 42 -2.02 1.83 3.60
CA LEU A 42 -1.55 2.97 2.81
C LEU A 42 -2.68 3.97 2.50
N LYS A 43 -3.90 3.48 2.24
CA LYS A 43 -5.08 4.34 2.01
C LYS A 43 -5.45 5.16 3.26
N GLU A 44 -5.42 4.53 4.44
CA GLU A 44 -5.65 5.21 5.71
C GLU A 44 -4.54 6.24 6.00
N ARG A 45 -3.27 5.85 5.82
CA ARG A 45 -2.14 6.78 5.97
C ARG A 45 -2.26 7.98 5.03
N ALA A 46 -2.63 7.76 3.77
CA ALA A 46 -2.85 8.83 2.81
C ALA A 46 -3.96 9.79 3.26
N ALA A 47 -5.05 9.29 3.85
CA ALA A 47 -6.12 10.14 4.35
C ALA A 47 -5.66 11.03 5.53
N ILE A 48 -4.80 10.50 6.41
CA ILE A 48 -4.21 11.25 7.51
C ILE A 48 -3.30 12.38 6.98
N GLU A 49 -2.39 12.04 6.06
CA GLU A 49 -1.47 13.02 5.46
C GLU A 49 -2.23 14.12 4.69
N GLU A 50 -3.26 13.76 3.94
CA GLU A 50 -4.07 14.74 3.21
C GLU A 50 -4.82 15.67 4.16
N LYS A 51 -5.39 15.14 5.25
CA LYS A 51 -6.07 15.97 6.25
C LYS A 51 -5.10 16.97 6.87
N TYR A 52 -3.92 16.50 7.30
CA TYR A 52 -2.90 17.36 7.88
C TYR A 52 -2.47 18.47 6.92
N GLY A 53 -2.15 18.12 5.67
CA GLY A 53 -1.81 19.10 4.64
C GLY A 53 -2.94 20.11 4.37
N LYS A 54 -4.20 19.67 4.27
CA LYS A 54 -5.35 20.57 4.08
C LYS A 54 -5.57 21.52 5.27
N ASP A 55 -5.41 21.04 6.48
CA ASP A 55 -5.56 21.84 7.69
C ASP A 55 -4.45 22.90 7.78
N LEU A 56 -3.20 22.53 7.47
CA LEU A 56 -2.08 23.48 7.34
C LEU A 56 -2.31 24.52 6.24
N LEU A 57 -2.81 24.10 5.07
CA LEU A 57 -3.09 25.00 3.96
C LEU A 57 -4.20 26.00 4.30
N SER A 58 -5.21 25.55 5.05
CA SER A 58 -6.28 26.40 5.57
C SER A 58 -5.73 27.39 6.60
N LEU A 59 -4.83 26.95 7.48
CA LEU A 59 -4.15 27.80 8.45
C LEU A 59 -3.30 28.89 7.77
N SER A 60 -2.44 28.51 6.81
CA SER A 60 -1.57 29.45 6.09
C SER A 60 -2.40 30.48 5.31
N ARG A 61 -3.48 30.08 4.64
CA ARG A 61 -4.22 31.01 3.75
C ARG A 61 -5.27 31.84 4.48
N LYS A 62 -6.02 31.25 5.40
CA LYS A 62 -7.23 31.89 5.97
C LYS A 62 -6.99 32.62 7.27
N LYS A 63 -5.94 32.27 8.02
CA LYS A 63 -5.69 32.89 9.33
C LYS A 63 -4.69 34.04 9.20
N PRO A 64 -4.96 35.19 9.87
CA PRO A 64 -3.98 36.26 9.96
C PRO A 64 -2.80 35.79 10.82
N CYS A 65 -1.59 36.20 10.43
CA CYS A 65 -0.39 36.07 11.24
C CYS A 65 0.44 37.33 10.96
N GLY A 66 0.48 38.25 11.92
CA GLY A 66 1.22 39.52 11.79
C GLY A 66 0.68 40.52 10.75
N GLN A 67 -0.64 40.56 10.50
CA GLN A 67 -1.20 41.48 9.49
C GLN A 67 -0.92 42.97 9.77
N SER A 68 -0.78 43.34 11.05
CA SER A 68 -0.46 44.70 11.49
C SER A 68 1.03 44.97 11.65
N GLU A 69 1.87 43.93 11.54
CA GLU A 69 3.32 44.12 11.62
C GLU A 69 3.82 44.93 10.43
N LEU A 70 4.98 45.55 10.59
CA LEU A 70 5.53 46.48 9.63
C LEU A 70 6.89 46.00 9.12
N ASN A 71 7.26 46.52 7.94
CA ASN A 71 8.58 46.44 7.35
C ASN A 71 9.24 45.04 7.42
N THR A 72 10.36 44.87 8.15
CA THR A 72 11.18 43.67 8.09
C THR A 72 10.55 42.48 8.83
N LEU A 73 9.95 42.69 10.01
CA LEU A 73 9.22 41.64 10.72
C LEU A 73 7.99 41.17 9.93
N LYS A 74 7.26 42.09 9.29
CA LYS A 74 6.13 41.72 8.41
C LYS A 74 6.59 40.77 7.30
N ARG A 75 7.70 41.09 6.64
CA ARG A 75 8.27 40.27 5.57
C ARG A 75 8.63 38.87 6.06
N ALA A 76 9.25 38.75 7.23
CA ALA A 76 9.58 37.45 7.80
C ALA A 76 8.34 36.60 8.12
N LEU A 77 7.26 37.22 8.61
CA LEU A 77 5.99 36.53 8.82
C LEU A 77 5.31 36.11 7.52
N GLU A 78 5.44 36.90 6.44
CA GLU A 78 4.97 36.51 5.10
C GLU A 78 5.75 35.30 4.56
N VAL A 79 7.08 35.28 4.70
CA VAL A 79 7.92 34.12 4.33
C VAL A 79 7.54 32.89 5.17
N PHE A 80 7.34 33.04 6.49
CA PHE A 80 6.87 31.95 7.34
C PHE A 80 5.56 31.34 6.83
N LYS A 81 4.56 32.19 6.53
CA LYS A 81 3.28 31.72 5.98
C LYS A 81 3.44 31.02 4.64
N GLN A 82 4.34 31.51 3.78
CA GLN A 82 4.64 30.89 2.49
C GLN A 82 5.27 29.51 2.66
N GLN A 83 6.28 29.37 3.52
CA GLN A 83 6.91 28.06 3.78
C GLN A 83 5.93 27.08 4.42
N LEU A 84 5.04 27.54 5.30
CA LEU A 84 3.96 26.71 5.84
C LEU A 84 2.99 26.21 4.75
N ASP A 85 2.68 27.04 3.75
CA ASP A 85 1.89 26.63 2.57
C ASP A 85 2.63 25.56 1.76
N SER A 86 3.94 25.70 1.55
CA SER A 86 4.76 24.71 0.86
C SER A 86 4.83 23.37 1.60
N VAL A 87 4.98 23.39 2.93
CA VAL A 87 4.91 22.18 3.77
C VAL A 87 3.53 21.54 3.65
N ALA A 88 2.45 22.32 3.69
CA ALA A 88 1.10 21.83 3.52
C ALA A 88 0.92 21.08 2.18
N GLN A 89 1.44 21.65 1.09
CA GLN A 89 1.39 21.04 -0.24
C GLN A 89 2.21 19.75 -0.32
N SER A 90 3.38 19.67 0.32
CA SER A 90 4.21 18.46 0.32
C SER A 90 3.50 17.27 0.97
N HIS A 91 2.78 17.49 2.07
CA HIS A 91 1.95 16.45 2.70
C HIS A 91 0.77 16.00 1.82
N ILE A 92 0.12 16.94 1.11
CA ILE A 92 -0.94 16.59 0.14
C ILE A 92 -0.37 15.75 -1.01
N GLN A 93 0.82 16.10 -1.52
CA GLN A 93 1.50 15.34 -2.56
C GLN A 93 1.89 13.94 -2.07
N LEU A 94 2.43 13.81 -0.85
CA LEU A 94 2.70 12.49 -0.25
C LEU A 94 1.42 11.65 -0.21
N ALA A 95 0.30 12.20 0.22
CA ALA A 95 -0.98 11.49 0.23
C ALA A 95 -1.38 10.96 -1.15
N GLN A 96 -1.13 11.71 -2.22
CA GLN A 96 -1.38 11.26 -3.59
C GLN A 96 -0.46 10.10 -3.98
N THR A 97 0.83 10.20 -3.66
CA THR A 97 1.82 9.13 -3.88
C THR A 97 1.43 7.84 -3.16
N LEU A 98 1.01 7.92 -1.90
CA LEU A 98 0.57 6.76 -1.12
C LEU A 98 -0.65 6.06 -1.72
N ARG A 99 -1.60 6.83 -2.29
CA ARG A 99 -2.75 6.26 -3.01
C ARG A 99 -2.33 5.54 -4.27
N GLU A 100 -1.35 6.08 -4.99
CA GLU A 100 -0.79 5.44 -6.18
C GLU A 100 -0.05 4.14 -5.82
N GLU A 101 0.68 4.10 -4.71
CA GLU A 101 1.30 2.86 -4.20
C GLU A 101 0.25 1.82 -3.79
N ALA A 102 -0.81 2.23 -3.11
CA ALA A 102 -1.94 1.35 -2.79
C ALA A 102 -2.58 0.78 -4.06
N ARG A 103 -2.76 1.61 -5.10
CA ARG A 103 -3.28 1.19 -6.41
C ARG A 103 -2.37 0.13 -7.06
N LYS A 104 -1.05 0.34 -7.06
CA LYS A 104 -0.08 -0.64 -7.58
C LYS A 104 -0.13 -1.96 -6.81
N MET A 105 -0.31 -1.92 -5.49
CA MET A 105 -0.47 -3.12 -4.66
C MET A 105 -1.76 -3.88 -5.01
N GLU A 106 -2.86 -3.17 -5.25
CA GLU A 106 -4.12 -3.75 -5.72
C GLU A 106 -3.98 -4.44 -7.08
N GLU A 107 -3.36 -3.76 -8.06
CA GLU A 107 -3.10 -4.33 -9.39
C GLU A 107 -2.24 -5.59 -9.34
N PHE A 108 -1.15 -5.55 -8.56
CA PHE A 108 -0.29 -6.70 -8.33
C PHE A 108 -1.08 -7.87 -7.73
N ARG A 109 -1.88 -7.61 -6.68
CA ARG A 109 -2.70 -8.61 -6.00
C ARG A 109 -3.69 -9.28 -6.96
N GLU A 110 -4.42 -8.52 -7.76
CA GLU A 110 -5.43 -9.08 -8.67
C GLU A 110 -4.79 -9.82 -9.85
N LYS A 111 -3.63 -9.35 -10.36
CA LYS A 111 -2.84 -10.09 -11.35
C LYS A 111 -2.39 -11.45 -10.81
N GLN A 112 -1.83 -11.49 -9.60
CA GLN A 112 -1.36 -12.73 -8.98
C GLN A 112 -2.52 -13.71 -8.74
N LYS A 113 -3.68 -13.21 -8.28
CA LYS A 113 -4.90 -14.01 -8.13
C LYS A 113 -5.34 -14.66 -9.45
N LEU A 114 -5.37 -13.91 -10.55
CA LEU A 114 -5.77 -14.43 -11.85
C LEU A 114 -4.81 -15.54 -12.33
N GLN A 115 -3.50 -15.33 -12.17
CA GLN A 115 -2.49 -16.30 -12.59
C GLN A 115 -2.56 -17.57 -11.72
N ARG A 116 -2.72 -17.44 -10.40
CA ARG A 116 -2.91 -18.60 -9.50
C ARG A 116 -4.15 -19.41 -9.84
N LYS A 117 -5.28 -18.75 -10.14
CA LYS A 117 -6.54 -19.41 -10.52
C LYS A 117 -6.42 -20.28 -11.77
N LYS A 118 -5.58 -19.91 -12.74
CA LYS A 118 -5.30 -20.75 -13.92
C LYS A 118 -4.63 -22.06 -13.53
N THR A 119 -3.63 -22.01 -12.65
CA THR A 119 -2.95 -23.20 -12.13
C THR A 119 -3.87 -24.06 -11.25
N GLU A 120 -4.70 -23.42 -10.41
CA GLU A 120 -5.71 -24.12 -9.59
C GLU A 120 -6.68 -24.95 -10.46
N LEU A 121 -7.18 -24.38 -11.56
CA LEU A 121 -8.10 -25.10 -12.47
C LEU A 121 -7.48 -26.36 -13.08
N ILE A 122 -6.20 -26.30 -13.47
CA ILE A 122 -5.48 -27.45 -14.02
C ILE A 122 -5.32 -28.52 -12.94
N MET A 123 -4.85 -28.13 -11.75
CA MET A 123 -4.64 -29.06 -10.64
C MET A 123 -5.94 -29.71 -10.16
N ASP A 124 -7.05 -28.98 -10.12
CA ASP A 124 -8.38 -29.52 -9.79
C ASP A 124 -8.81 -30.60 -10.77
N ALA A 125 -8.58 -30.41 -12.08
CA ALA A 125 -8.89 -31.41 -13.10
C ALA A 125 -8.04 -32.68 -12.92
N ILE A 126 -6.73 -32.51 -12.73
CA ILE A 126 -5.79 -33.62 -12.52
C ILE A 126 -6.12 -34.39 -11.22
N HIS A 127 -6.43 -33.69 -10.12
CA HIS A 127 -6.82 -34.34 -8.86
C HIS A 127 -8.11 -35.16 -9.02
N LYS A 128 -9.11 -34.64 -9.74
CA LYS A 128 -10.35 -35.39 -10.03
C LYS A 128 -10.08 -36.61 -10.89
N GLN A 129 -9.26 -36.49 -11.94
CA GLN A 129 -8.89 -37.60 -12.82
C GLN A 129 -8.14 -38.69 -12.04
N LYS A 130 -7.16 -38.30 -11.20
CA LYS A 130 -6.41 -39.21 -10.32
C LYS A 130 -7.33 -39.97 -9.36
N SER A 131 -8.22 -39.27 -8.67
CA SER A 131 -9.18 -39.86 -7.73
C SER A 131 -10.16 -40.82 -8.42
N LEU A 132 -10.71 -40.41 -9.57
CA LEU A 132 -11.60 -41.25 -10.37
C LEU A 132 -10.91 -42.53 -10.85
N GLN A 133 -9.69 -42.40 -11.38
CA GLN A 133 -8.95 -43.56 -11.88
C GLN A 133 -8.56 -44.50 -10.75
N PHE A 134 -8.12 -43.97 -9.60
CA PHE A 134 -7.83 -44.78 -8.41
C PHE A 134 -9.04 -45.60 -7.98
N LYS A 135 -10.23 -44.99 -7.91
CA LYS A 135 -11.48 -45.68 -7.58
C LYS A 135 -11.76 -46.84 -8.55
N LYS A 136 -11.70 -46.60 -9.86
CA LYS A 136 -11.90 -47.64 -10.89
C LYS A 136 -10.91 -48.80 -10.72
N THR A 137 -9.64 -48.50 -10.43
CA THR A 137 -8.61 -49.52 -10.20
C THR A 137 -8.88 -50.33 -8.94
N MET A 138 -9.35 -49.71 -7.85
CA MET A 138 -9.73 -50.43 -6.63
C MET A 138 -10.98 -51.31 -6.82
N ASP A 139 -11.95 -50.85 -7.61
CA ASP A 139 -13.13 -51.66 -7.94
C ASP A 139 -12.76 -52.87 -8.83
N ALA A 140 -11.88 -52.67 -9.81
CA ALA A 140 -11.34 -53.76 -10.64
C ALA A 140 -10.55 -54.77 -9.80
N LYS A 141 -9.74 -54.30 -8.84
CA LYS A 141 -9.02 -55.17 -7.88
C LYS A 141 -9.99 -56.04 -7.08
N LYS A 142 -11.03 -55.44 -6.50
CA LYS A 142 -12.05 -56.17 -5.72
C LYS A 142 -12.77 -57.21 -6.56
N ASN A 143 -13.11 -56.88 -7.81
CA ASN A 143 -13.73 -57.82 -8.73
C ASN A 143 -12.81 -59.00 -9.05
N TYR A 144 -11.54 -58.74 -9.37
CA TYR A 144 -10.53 -59.79 -9.58
C TYR A 144 -10.38 -60.69 -8.35
N GLU A 145 -10.22 -60.11 -7.16
CA GLU A 145 -10.12 -60.87 -5.91
C GLU A 145 -11.38 -61.74 -5.67
N GLN A 146 -12.57 -61.26 -6.03
CA GLN A 146 -13.79 -62.04 -5.96
C GLN A 146 -13.78 -63.21 -6.95
N LYS A 147 -13.36 -63.00 -8.20
CA LYS A 147 -13.26 -64.08 -9.19
C LYS A 147 -12.25 -65.16 -8.78
N CYS A 148 -11.14 -64.77 -8.15
CA CYS A 148 -10.20 -65.74 -7.57
C CYS A 148 -10.87 -66.59 -6.48
N ARG A 149 -11.63 -65.99 -5.57
CA ARG A 149 -12.40 -66.72 -4.54
C ARG A 149 -13.44 -67.67 -5.16
N ASP A 150 -14.19 -67.20 -6.15
CA ASP A 150 -15.20 -68.02 -6.86
C ASP A 150 -14.54 -69.25 -7.54
N LYS A 151 -13.35 -69.06 -8.11
CA LYS A 151 -12.57 -70.13 -8.77
C LYS A 151 -12.04 -71.14 -7.76
N ASP A 152 -11.53 -70.69 -6.62
CA ASP A 152 -11.06 -71.58 -5.55
C ASP A 152 -12.22 -72.36 -4.91
N GLU A 153 -13.40 -71.76 -4.77
CA GLU A 153 -14.62 -72.46 -4.33
C GLU A 153 -15.06 -73.52 -5.36
N ALA A 154 -15.06 -73.19 -6.65
CA ALA A 154 -15.38 -74.14 -7.71
C ALA A 154 -14.39 -75.33 -7.76
N GLU A 155 -13.10 -75.06 -7.55
CA GLU A 155 -12.06 -76.07 -7.49
C GLU A 155 -12.24 -77.00 -6.28
N GLN A 156 -12.53 -76.44 -5.11
CA GLN A 156 -12.87 -77.23 -3.93
C GLN A 156 -14.15 -78.07 -4.12
N ALA A 157 -15.17 -77.53 -4.79
CA ALA A 157 -16.42 -78.24 -5.07
C ALA A 157 -16.19 -79.45 -5.99
N VAL A 158 -15.34 -79.31 -7.02
CA VAL A 158 -14.90 -80.43 -7.88
C VAL A 158 -14.16 -81.48 -7.06
N ASN A 159 -13.19 -81.07 -6.24
CA ASN A 159 -12.37 -81.99 -5.45
C ASN A 159 -13.19 -82.77 -4.40
N ARG A 160 -14.10 -82.09 -3.69
CA ARG A 160 -14.96 -82.74 -2.69
C ARG A 160 -16.01 -83.67 -3.29
N SER A 161 -16.43 -83.41 -4.52
CA SER A 161 -17.46 -84.21 -5.21
C SER A 161 -16.88 -85.35 -6.04
N ALA A 162 -15.55 -85.52 -6.04
CA ALA A 162 -14.87 -86.56 -6.80
C ALA A 162 -15.40 -87.94 -6.38
N ASN A 163 -15.94 -88.69 -7.35
CA ASN A 163 -16.53 -90.03 -7.17
C ASN A 163 -17.81 -90.09 -6.30
N LEU A 164 -18.42 -88.96 -5.93
CA LEU A 164 -19.64 -88.90 -5.09
C LEU A 164 -20.89 -88.44 -5.86
N VAL A 165 -20.75 -87.92 -7.07
CA VAL A 165 -21.85 -87.38 -7.88
C VAL A 165 -21.96 -88.12 -9.22
N ASN A 166 -23.14 -88.06 -9.83
CA ASN A 166 -23.34 -88.71 -11.13
C ASN A 166 -22.59 -87.98 -12.26
N PRO A 167 -22.33 -88.65 -13.41
CA PRO A 167 -21.52 -88.08 -14.49
C PRO A 167 -22.02 -86.71 -15.00
N ARG A 168 -23.35 -86.51 -15.06
CA ARG A 168 -23.97 -85.24 -15.51
C ARG A 168 -23.76 -84.10 -14.50
N GLN A 169 -23.77 -84.40 -13.20
CA GLN A 169 -23.47 -83.43 -12.15
C GLN A 169 -21.98 -83.10 -12.12
N GLN A 170 -21.12 -84.11 -12.34
CA GLN A 170 -19.68 -83.92 -12.43
C GLN A 170 -19.30 -83.01 -13.61
N GLU A 171 -19.92 -83.20 -14.77
CA GLU A 171 -19.74 -82.34 -15.94
C GLU A 171 -20.11 -80.88 -15.65
N LYS A 172 -21.23 -80.63 -14.96
CA LYS A 172 -21.63 -79.27 -14.55
C LYS A 172 -20.59 -78.59 -13.65
N LEU A 173 -19.96 -79.34 -12.73
CA LEU A 173 -18.92 -78.81 -11.86
C LEU A 173 -17.65 -78.46 -12.65
N PHE A 174 -17.27 -79.30 -13.64
CA PHE A 174 -16.16 -79.00 -14.53
C PHE A 174 -16.43 -77.77 -15.42
N VAL A 175 -17.64 -77.63 -15.95
CA VAL A 175 -18.04 -76.42 -16.70
C VAL A 175 -17.97 -75.18 -15.81
N LYS A 176 -18.51 -75.24 -14.59
CA LYS A 176 -18.44 -74.11 -13.64
C LYS A 176 -16.99 -73.73 -13.31
N LEU A 177 -16.11 -74.72 -13.09
CA LEU A 177 -14.68 -74.50 -12.87
C LEU A 177 -14.02 -73.86 -14.10
N ALA A 178 -14.29 -74.35 -15.30
CA ALA A 178 -13.75 -73.79 -16.54
C ALA A 178 -14.21 -72.33 -16.76
N THR A 179 -15.51 -72.04 -16.56
CA THR A 179 -16.05 -70.68 -16.62
C THR A 179 -15.41 -69.77 -15.56
N SER A 180 -15.20 -70.26 -14.34
CA SER A 180 -14.57 -69.46 -13.29
C SER A 180 -13.10 -69.18 -13.57
N LYS A 181 -12.36 -70.13 -14.18
CA LYS A 181 -10.98 -69.91 -14.64
C LYS A 181 -10.92 -68.82 -15.71
N ALA A 182 -11.79 -68.88 -16.72
CA ALA A 182 -11.87 -67.84 -17.75
C ALA A 182 -12.23 -66.46 -17.16
N ALA A 183 -13.18 -66.42 -16.21
CA ALA A 183 -13.57 -65.18 -15.54
C ALA A 183 -12.42 -64.56 -14.71
N VAL A 184 -11.57 -65.38 -14.07
CA VAL A 184 -10.35 -64.91 -13.40
C VAL A 184 -9.43 -64.26 -14.42
N GLU A 185 -9.10 -64.94 -15.52
CA GLU A 185 -8.21 -64.41 -16.56
C GLU A 185 -8.72 -63.09 -17.16
N ASP A 186 -10.03 -62.97 -17.42
CA ASP A 186 -10.64 -61.72 -17.92
C ASP A 186 -10.52 -60.59 -16.89
N SER A 187 -10.86 -60.88 -15.62
CA SER A 187 -10.79 -59.88 -14.55
C SER A 187 -9.35 -59.46 -14.20
N ASP A 188 -8.38 -60.38 -14.33
CA ASP A 188 -6.95 -60.12 -14.14
C ASP A 188 -6.42 -59.18 -15.22
N ARG A 189 -6.72 -59.47 -16.50
CA ARG A 189 -6.39 -58.58 -17.63
C ARG A 189 -6.98 -57.19 -17.43
N SER A 190 -8.26 -57.11 -17.02
CA SER A 190 -8.91 -55.83 -16.74
C SER A 190 -8.23 -55.08 -15.58
N TYR A 191 -7.91 -55.77 -14.49
CA TYR A 191 -7.22 -55.17 -13.35
C TYR A 191 -5.82 -54.64 -13.74
N MET A 192 -5.03 -55.42 -14.48
CA MET A 192 -3.73 -54.99 -15.00
C MET A 192 -3.85 -53.75 -15.89
N GLN A 193 -4.85 -53.69 -16.77
CA GLN A 193 -5.12 -52.50 -17.60
C GLN A 193 -5.42 -51.27 -16.74
N HIS A 194 -6.23 -51.42 -15.68
CA HIS A 194 -6.54 -50.33 -14.76
C HIS A 194 -5.34 -49.89 -13.92
N ILE A 195 -4.43 -50.80 -13.55
CA ILE A 195 -3.15 -50.48 -12.89
C ILE A 195 -2.27 -49.66 -13.82
N ASN A 196 -2.08 -50.10 -15.06
CA ASN A 196 -1.27 -49.37 -16.05
C ASN A 196 -1.85 -47.98 -16.36
N ALA A 197 -3.18 -47.85 -16.41
CA ALA A 197 -3.83 -46.56 -16.59
C ALA A 197 -3.68 -45.65 -15.36
N LEU A 198 -3.75 -46.20 -14.14
CA LEU A 198 -3.49 -45.44 -12.91
C LEU A 198 -2.05 -44.94 -12.84
N ASP A 199 -1.09 -45.77 -13.26
CA ASP A 199 0.34 -45.43 -13.29
C ASP A 199 0.60 -44.20 -14.17
N LYS A 200 0.01 -44.17 -15.38
CA LYS A 200 0.07 -43.02 -16.29
C LYS A 200 -0.54 -41.75 -15.68
N VAL A 201 -1.70 -41.87 -15.04
CA VAL A 201 -2.35 -40.71 -14.39
C VAL A 201 -1.53 -40.21 -13.18
N ARG A 202 -0.85 -41.11 -12.46
CA ARG A 202 0.09 -40.73 -11.39
C ARG A 202 1.27 -39.94 -11.94
N GLU A 203 1.89 -40.42 -13.03
CA GLU A 203 3.01 -39.71 -13.67
C GLU A 203 2.60 -38.33 -14.19
N GLU A 204 1.44 -38.24 -14.84
CA GLU A 204 0.85 -36.97 -15.28
C GLU A 204 0.63 -36.02 -14.10
N TRP A 205 0.00 -36.51 -13.01
CA TRP A 205 -0.18 -35.71 -11.80
C TRP A 205 1.15 -35.25 -11.21
N GLN A 206 2.15 -36.12 -11.13
CA GLN A 206 3.44 -35.78 -10.57
C GLN A 206 4.13 -34.68 -11.40
N SER A 207 4.09 -34.80 -12.73
CA SER A 207 4.60 -33.78 -13.64
C SER A 207 3.89 -32.43 -13.45
N GLU A 208 2.55 -32.41 -13.48
CA GLU A 208 1.79 -31.17 -13.33
C GLU A 208 1.91 -30.55 -11.94
N HIS A 209 1.99 -31.38 -10.90
CA HIS A 209 2.21 -30.90 -9.53
C HIS A 209 3.56 -30.21 -9.37
N ILE A 210 4.63 -30.75 -9.97
CA ILE A 210 5.96 -30.11 -9.97
C ILE A 210 5.89 -28.75 -10.67
N LYS A 211 5.28 -28.67 -11.86
CA LYS A 211 5.10 -27.41 -12.60
C LYS A 211 4.28 -26.40 -11.79
N ALA A 212 3.22 -26.84 -11.12
CA ALA A 212 2.41 -25.97 -10.28
C ALA A 212 3.23 -25.41 -9.10
N CYS A 213 4.03 -26.24 -8.44
CA CYS A 213 4.92 -25.81 -7.36
C CYS A 213 5.94 -24.76 -7.83
N GLU A 214 6.52 -24.92 -9.02
CA GLU A 214 7.44 -23.93 -9.60
C GLU A 214 6.74 -22.59 -9.84
N VAL A 215 5.53 -22.62 -10.41
CA VAL A 215 4.74 -21.39 -10.61
C VAL A 215 4.41 -20.72 -9.28
N PHE A 216 4.02 -21.48 -8.26
CA PHE A 216 3.69 -20.95 -6.94
C PHE A 216 4.91 -20.40 -6.20
N GLU A 217 6.07 -21.03 -6.33
CA GLU A 217 7.32 -20.55 -5.76
C GLU A 217 7.74 -19.22 -6.39
N VAL A 218 7.65 -19.10 -7.72
CA VAL A 218 7.90 -17.84 -8.43
C VAL A 218 6.93 -16.76 -7.94
N GLN A 219 5.63 -17.07 -7.85
CA GLN A 219 4.63 -16.12 -7.35
C GLN A 219 4.94 -15.64 -5.93
N GLU A 220 5.41 -16.52 -5.04
CA GLU A 220 5.75 -16.15 -3.68
C GLU A 220 7.03 -15.31 -3.61
N CYS A 221 8.05 -15.65 -4.41
CA CYS A 221 9.26 -14.83 -4.55
C CYS A 221 8.91 -13.41 -5.04
N GLU A 222 8.08 -13.31 -6.08
CA GLU A 222 7.60 -12.04 -6.61
C GLU A 222 6.83 -11.25 -5.55
N ARG A 223 5.96 -11.90 -4.78
CA ARG A 223 5.19 -11.26 -3.69
C ARG A 223 6.11 -10.67 -2.64
N ILE A 224 7.06 -11.46 -2.14
CA ILE A 224 8.01 -11.02 -1.11
C ILE A 224 8.83 -9.83 -1.63
N ASN A 225 9.35 -9.92 -2.85
CA ASN A 225 10.14 -8.85 -3.45
C ASN A 225 9.31 -7.57 -3.66
N PHE A 226 8.09 -7.69 -4.18
CA PHE A 226 7.18 -6.56 -4.39
C PHE A 226 6.89 -5.85 -3.07
N PHE A 227 6.54 -6.62 -2.03
CA PHE A 227 6.22 -6.08 -0.70
C PHE A 227 7.41 -5.36 -0.08
N ARG A 228 8.61 -5.98 -0.13
CA ARG A 228 9.85 -5.39 0.37
C ARG A 228 10.15 -4.05 -0.31
N ASN A 229 10.04 -4.02 -1.65
CA ASN A 229 10.37 -2.83 -2.43
C ASN A 229 9.34 -1.72 -2.24
N ALA A 230 8.05 -2.05 -2.10
CA ALA A 230 7.02 -1.08 -1.77
C ALA A 230 7.28 -0.42 -0.41
N LEU A 231 7.60 -1.21 0.62
CA LEU A 231 7.92 -0.67 1.94
C LEU A 231 9.19 0.19 1.92
N TRP A 232 10.23 -0.25 1.22
CA TRP A 232 11.48 0.50 1.05
C TRP A 232 11.23 1.86 0.37
N LEU A 233 10.46 1.87 -0.71
CA LEU A 233 10.10 3.09 -1.42
C LEU A 233 9.33 4.05 -0.51
N HIS A 234 8.36 3.54 0.25
CA HIS A 234 7.59 4.33 1.21
C HIS A 234 8.50 5.00 2.26
N MET A 235 9.47 4.27 2.83
CA MET A 235 10.41 4.83 3.82
C MET A 235 11.32 5.90 3.22
N ASN A 236 11.76 5.73 1.98
CA ASN A 236 12.56 6.75 1.30
C ASN A 236 11.76 8.04 1.06
N GLN A 237 10.48 7.93 0.71
CA GLN A 237 9.62 9.12 0.53
C GLN A 237 9.44 9.89 1.84
N LEU A 238 9.22 9.19 2.96
CA LEU A 238 9.14 9.85 4.27
C LEU A 238 10.45 10.55 4.63
N SER A 239 11.58 9.90 4.34
CA SER A 239 12.91 10.46 4.61
C SER A 239 13.17 11.71 3.76
N GLN A 240 12.83 11.66 2.47
CA GLN A 240 12.91 12.81 1.57
C GLN A 240 12.04 13.98 2.06
N GLN A 241 10.83 13.70 2.54
CA GLN A 241 9.93 14.73 3.06
C GLN A 241 10.51 15.43 4.29
N CYS A 242 11.17 14.69 5.19
CA CYS A 242 11.85 15.29 6.35
C CYS A 242 12.91 16.29 5.91
N VAL A 243 13.77 15.91 4.95
CA VAL A 243 14.84 16.78 4.42
C VAL A 243 14.25 18.01 3.74
N THR A 244 13.24 17.82 2.89
CA THR A 244 12.57 18.94 2.20
C THR A 244 11.88 19.88 3.20
N SER A 245 11.29 19.37 4.27
CA SER A 245 10.68 20.21 5.31
C SER A 245 11.73 21.00 6.09
N ASP A 246 12.87 20.39 6.41
CA ASP A 246 13.98 21.08 7.09
C ASP A 246 14.50 22.27 6.28
N GLU A 247 14.67 22.11 4.96
CA GLU A 247 15.05 23.20 4.06
C GLU A 247 14.02 24.35 4.07
N MET A 248 12.72 24.02 4.08
CA MET A 248 11.66 25.03 4.19
C MET A 248 11.73 25.80 5.52
N TYR A 249 12.01 25.12 6.63
CA TYR A 249 12.17 25.76 7.94
C TYR A 249 13.44 26.62 8.00
N GLU A 250 14.50 26.21 7.33
CA GLU A 250 15.73 26.98 7.21
C GLU A 250 15.49 28.30 6.45
N ASN A 251 14.66 28.30 5.41
CA ASN A 251 14.28 29.54 4.71
C ASN A 251 13.55 30.54 5.63
N VAL A 252 12.77 30.04 6.59
CA VAL A 252 12.14 30.91 7.61
C VAL A 252 13.20 31.51 8.54
N ARG A 253 14.15 30.70 9.03
CA ARG A 253 15.23 31.18 9.91
C ARG A 253 16.07 32.26 9.24
N LYS A 254 16.49 32.04 7.99
CA LYS A 254 17.20 33.05 7.19
C LYS A 254 16.40 34.35 7.04
N SER A 255 15.08 34.26 6.85
CA SER A 255 14.25 35.47 6.78
C SER A 255 14.15 36.21 8.12
N LEU A 256 14.22 35.49 9.24
CA LEU A 256 14.22 36.10 10.58
C LEU A 256 15.55 36.79 10.88
N GLU A 257 16.68 36.26 10.42
CA GLU A 257 18.00 36.90 10.53
C GLU A 257 18.05 38.27 9.83
N MET A 258 17.20 38.48 8.83
CA MET A 258 17.07 39.76 8.11
C MET A 258 16.17 40.78 8.82
N CYS A 259 15.54 40.43 9.94
CA CYS A 259 14.73 41.38 10.72
C CYS A 259 15.62 42.41 11.41
N SER A 260 15.20 43.68 11.39
CA SER A 260 15.87 44.76 12.12
C SER A 260 14.85 45.54 12.93
N ILE A 261 15.02 45.49 14.25
CA ILE A 261 14.18 46.20 15.21
C ILE A 261 14.29 47.71 14.96
N GLU A 262 15.49 48.21 14.70
CA GLU A 262 15.76 49.63 14.45
C GLU A 262 15.00 50.11 13.21
N LYS A 263 15.10 49.38 12.09
CA LYS A 263 14.40 49.72 10.85
C LYS A 263 12.88 49.66 11.01
N ASP A 264 12.37 48.72 11.79
CA ASP A 264 10.92 48.58 12.00
C ASP A 264 10.37 49.71 12.88
N VAL A 265 11.09 50.09 13.94
CA VAL A 265 10.74 51.23 14.80
C VAL A 265 10.85 52.56 14.04
N GLU A 266 11.93 52.76 13.29
CA GLU A 266 12.10 53.94 12.45
C GLU A 266 10.98 54.04 11.41
N TYR A 267 10.68 52.93 10.73
CA TYR A 267 9.57 52.86 9.77
C TYR A 267 8.23 53.24 10.43
N PHE A 268 7.95 52.73 11.63
CA PHE A 268 6.75 53.08 12.39
C PHE A 268 6.69 54.58 12.73
N VAL A 269 7.75 55.14 13.32
CA VAL A 269 7.81 56.56 13.69
C VAL A 269 7.63 57.44 12.46
N ASN A 270 8.30 57.11 11.37
CA ASN A 270 8.19 57.87 10.12
C ASN A 270 6.77 57.83 9.52
N GLN A 271 6.06 56.71 9.65
CA GLN A 271 4.67 56.55 9.20
C GLN A 271 3.64 57.20 10.13
N ARG A 272 3.94 57.36 11.43
CA ARG A 272 2.98 57.79 12.47
C ARG A 272 3.33 59.11 13.17
N LYS A 273 4.41 59.78 12.82
CA LYS A 273 4.81 61.07 13.43
C LYS A 273 3.69 62.11 13.36
N THR A 274 3.41 62.76 14.47
CA THR A 274 2.31 63.74 14.62
C THR A 274 2.77 65.19 14.72
N GLY A 275 4.07 65.44 14.63
CA GLY A 275 4.69 66.75 14.79
C GLY A 275 6.13 66.59 15.25
N GLN A 276 6.92 67.64 15.06
CA GLN A 276 8.33 67.69 15.51
C GLN A 276 8.53 68.59 16.73
N THR A 277 7.58 69.47 17.00
CA THR A 277 7.63 70.44 18.08
C THR A 277 6.57 70.11 19.14
N PRO A 278 6.95 70.09 20.43
CA PRO A 278 5.96 69.97 21.50
C PRO A 278 5.06 71.22 21.54
N PRO A 279 3.84 71.11 22.12
CA PRO A 279 2.98 72.28 22.34
C PRO A 279 3.71 73.38 23.12
N ALA A 280 3.55 74.62 22.69
CA ALA A 280 4.13 75.76 23.40
C ALA A 280 3.48 75.89 24.80
N PRO A 281 4.24 76.37 25.81
CA PRO A 281 3.67 76.69 27.11
C PRO A 281 2.48 77.65 26.97
N ILE A 282 1.37 77.35 27.65
CA ILE A 282 0.19 78.22 27.67
C ILE A 282 0.53 79.43 28.55
N MET A 283 0.58 80.62 27.95
CA MET A 283 0.87 81.85 28.67
C MET A 283 -0.41 82.47 29.23
N TYR A 284 -0.32 83.10 30.40
CA TYR A 284 -1.42 83.84 30.99
C TYR A 284 -1.77 85.07 30.14
N GLU A 285 -3.02 85.16 29.69
CA GLU A 285 -3.54 86.33 28.98
C GLU A 285 -4.37 87.19 29.94
N ASN A 286 -3.87 88.37 30.28
CA ASN A 286 -4.60 89.32 31.08
C ASN A 286 -5.64 90.05 30.22
N PHE A 287 -6.92 89.91 30.55
CA PHE A 287 -8.03 90.52 29.82
C PHE A 287 -7.94 92.05 29.68
N TYR A 288 -7.28 92.74 30.63
CA TYR A 288 -7.19 94.20 30.68
C TYR A 288 -5.84 94.78 30.21
N CYS A 289 -4.87 93.94 29.85
CA CYS A 289 -3.57 94.40 29.34
C CYS A 289 -3.12 93.52 28.17
N PRO A 290 -3.44 93.87 26.92
CA PRO A 290 -3.02 93.10 25.76
C PRO A 290 -1.52 93.33 25.51
N GLN A 291 -0.66 92.59 26.21
CA GLN A 291 0.76 92.56 25.88
C GLN A 291 0.94 91.88 24.52
N ARG A 292 1.36 92.66 23.51
CA ARG A 292 1.92 92.14 22.26
C ARG A 292 3.31 91.55 22.54
N SER A 293 3.35 90.35 23.10
CA SER A 293 4.57 89.55 23.09
C SER A 293 4.82 89.08 21.67
N ALA A 294 6.00 89.39 21.13
CA ALA A 294 6.39 89.13 19.75
C ALA A 294 6.13 87.67 19.35
N ALA A 295 5.30 87.48 18.33
CA ALA A 295 5.04 86.18 17.72
C ALA A 295 6.28 85.67 16.97
N PRO A 296 6.51 84.34 16.91
CA PRO A 296 6.95 83.71 15.68
C PRO A 296 5.73 83.52 14.77
N LEU A 297 5.87 83.91 13.50
CA LEU A 297 4.81 83.81 12.50
C LEU A 297 4.27 82.38 12.37
N GLY A 298 2.95 82.26 12.46
CA GLY A 298 2.20 81.07 12.07
C GLY A 298 0.77 81.14 12.60
N LYS A 299 -0.12 81.88 11.92
CA LYS A 299 -1.56 81.78 12.17
C LYS A 299 -1.99 80.34 11.91
N VAL A 300 -2.29 79.59 12.97
CA VAL A 300 -3.04 78.33 12.85
C VAL A 300 -4.44 78.61 13.40
N ALA A 301 -5.43 78.46 12.53
CA ALA A 301 -6.83 78.57 12.89
C ALA A 301 -7.17 77.59 14.03
N ALA A 302 -8.11 77.99 14.89
CA ALA A 302 -8.59 77.20 16.02
C ALA A 302 -8.87 75.74 15.61
N PRO A 303 -8.46 74.73 16.40
CA PRO A 303 -8.87 73.37 16.12
C PRO A 303 -10.37 73.29 16.42
N ASN A 304 -11.17 73.17 15.35
CA ASN A 304 -12.44 72.46 15.45
C ASN A 304 -12.16 71.18 16.26
N LEU A 305 -12.97 70.92 17.29
CA LEU A 305 -12.99 69.67 18.02
C LEU A 305 -13.15 68.53 17.01
N ALA A 306 -12.01 68.00 16.54
CA ALA A 306 -11.98 66.99 15.50
C ALA A 306 -12.49 65.70 16.12
N ARG A 307 -13.78 65.44 15.91
CA ARG A 307 -14.37 64.10 16.01
C ARG A 307 -13.38 63.13 15.37
N ARG A 308 -12.88 62.18 16.16
CA ARG A 308 -11.84 61.20 15.80
C ARG A 308 -12.12 60.66 14.38
N GLY A 309 -11.38 61.18 13.39
CA GLY A 309 -11.47 60.70 12.02
C GLY A 309 -10.83 59.30 11.91
N PRO A 310 -11.17 58.51 10.88
CA PRO A 310 -10.54 57.21 10.66
C PRO A 310 -9.02 57.39 10.54
N LEU A 311 -8.26 56.43 11.08
CA LEU A 311 -6.80 56.41 10.91
C LEU A 311 -6.45 56.41 9.41
N PRO A 312 -5.42 57.16 8.99
CA PRO A 312 -4.99 57.16 7.60
C PRO A 312 -4.56 55.74 7.20
N ILE A 313 -5.09 55.28 6.06
CA ILE A 313 -4.72 54.00 5.43
C ILE A 313 -3.32 54.19 4.84
N PRO A 314 -2.32 53.37 5.22
CA PRO A 314 -0.99 53.44 4.63
C PRO A 314 -1.06 53.19 3.11
N LYS A 315 -0.48 54.09 2.31
CA LYS A 315 -0.30 53.86 0.87
C LYS A 315 0.87 52.91 0.68
N SER A 316 0.63 51.74 0.08
CA SER A 316 1.70 50.88 -0.44
C SER A 316 2.35 51.57 -1.63
N LEU A 317 3.54 52.14 -1.45
CA LEU A 317 4.34 52.68 -2.54
C LEU A 317 5.13 51.53 -3.21
N PRO A 318 5.11 51.37 -4.55
CA PRO A 318 5.71 50.21 -5.22
C PRO A 318 7.22 50.25 -5.45
N GLU A 319 7.98 51.20 -4.92
CA GLU A 319 9.40 51.35 -5.28
C GLU A 319 10.24 51.83 -4.08
N ASP A 320 10.70 50.88 -3.26
CA ASP A 320 11.83 51.08 -2.35
C ASP A 320 12.99 50.23 -2.89
N PRO A 321 14.21 50.73 -3.12
CA PRO A 321 15.33 49.94 -3.65
C PRO A 321 15.67 48.64 -2.87
N GLY A 322 15.10 48.43 -1.67
CA GLY A 322 15.09 47.14 -0.94
C GLY A 322 14.03 46.11 -1.42
N TYR A 323 13.29 46.42 -2.49
CA TYR A 323 12.32 45.57 -3.22
C TYR A 323 12.97 44.82 -4.40
N ALA A 324 14.28 44.63 -4.42
CA ALA A 324 14.88 43.70 -5.38
C ALA A 324 14.45 42.27 -5.01
N THR A 325 13.67 41.63 -5.89
CA THR A 325 13.49 40.18 -5.91
C THR A 325 14.88 39.54 -5.87
N ILE A 326 15.11 38.62 -4.93
CA ILE A 326 16.36 37.88 -4.79
C ILE A 326 16.60 37.13 -6.11
N GLY A 327 17.39 37.74 -6.99
CA GLY A 327 18.02 37.11 -8.12
C GLY A 327 19.43 36.70 -7.69
N ASP A 328 19.69 35.41 -7.81
CA ASP A 328 20.99 34.72 -7.85
C ASP A 328 22.12 35.32 -7.01
N TYR A 329 22.37 34.71 -5.86
CA TYR A 329 23.70 34.72 -5.27
C TYR A 329 24.25 33.31 -5.09
N SER A 330 25.36 33.12 -5.80
CA SER A 330 26.19 31.93 -5.88
C SER A 330 26.77 31.55 -4.52
N LEU A 331 26.70 30.25 -4.20
CA LEU A 331 27.35 29.62 -3.06
C LEU A 331 28.87 29.76 -3.17
N LEU A 332 29.48 30.47 -2.21
CA LEU A 332 30.89 30.28 -1.89
C LEU A 332 30.96 29.45 -0.62
N TYR A 333 31.27 28.17 -0.82
CA TYR A 333 31.65 27.21 0.22
C TYR A 333 32.99 27.63 0.86
N GLN A 334 33.07 27.47 2.18
CA GLN A 334 34.31 27.10 2.86
C GLN A 334 34.00 26.08 3.95
#